data_AF-A0A7S1SZJ3-F1
#
_entry.id   AF-A0A7S1SZJ3-F1
#
_cell.length_a   1.000
_cell.length_b   1.000
_cell.length_c   1.000
_cell.angle_alpha   90.00
_cell.angle_beta   90.00
_cell.angle_gamma   90.00
#
_symmetry.space_group_name_H-M   'P 1'
#
loop_
_entity.id
_entity.type
_entity.pdbx_description
1 polymer ?
#
loop_
_entity_poly.entity_id
_entity_poly.type
_entity_poly.pdbx_seq_one_letter_code
_entity_poly.pdbx_strand_id
1 'polypeptide(L)'
;MRCAPLLRGHAAQASMMLHNLSTAPAIFEFSGMTDDVELSPESGVVPPGSALEVDVVVTASTEGEHTARLECAVHNGQTATIPVSYLVEPPTVLIDNANVDFEMVQLRTCARQLVTLRNPAGVSAFWAMREILADGRPSALRLQFEPAGGTLPAGESIEVAVLCSPTVAGALRSTIVVETESTTSRHLDVRADVVEPRVCVEPALFELGNVYE
;
A
#
# COMPACT_ATOMS: atom_id res chain seq x y z
N MET A 1 16.70 6.48 -19.26
CA MET A 1 15.38 6.89 -18.70
C MET A 1 15.32 6.47 -17.24
N ARG A 2 14.77 7.31 -16.34
CA ARG A 2 14.38 6.89 -14.98
C ARG A 2 12.85 6.89 -14.90
N CYS A 3 12.24 5.73 -14.68
CA CYS A 3 10.80 5.62 -14.40
C CYS A 3 10.55 5.66 -12.89
N ALA A 4 9.28 5.88 -12.51
CA ALA A 4 8.85 5.62 -11.13
C ALA A 4 9.05 4.13 -10.79
N PRO A 5 9.21 3.78 -9.50
CA PRO A 5 9.34 2.38 -9.10
C PRO A 5 8.17 1.54 -9.60
N LEU A 6 8.47 0.30 -10.00
CA LEU A 6 7.50 -0.63 -10.56
C LEU A 6 7.16 -1.71 -9.55
N LEU A 7 5.88 -2.09 -9.52
CA LEU A 7 5.44 -3.27 -8.79
C LEU A 7 5.77 -4.51 -9.62
N ARG A 8 6.22 -5.58 -8.97
CA ARG A 8 6.49 -6.86 -9.65
C ARG A 8 5.27 -7.32 -10.47
N GLY A 9 5.52 -7.78 -11.69
CA GLY A 9 4.52 -8.21 -12.66
C GLY A 9 3.82 -7.09 -13.42
N HIS A 10 4.12 -5.82 -13.13
CA HIS A 10 3.58 -4.68 -13.87
C HIS A 10 4.58 -4.19 -14.93
N ALA A 11 4.05 -3.53 -15.94
CA ALA A 11 4.85 -2.90 -16.99
C ALA A 11 4.71 -1.38 -16.96
N ALA A 12 5.75 -0.68 -17.39
CA ALA A 12 5.70 0.73 -17.69
C ALA A 12 6.11 0.98 -19.14
N GLN A 13 5.43 1.92 -19.78
CA GLN A 13 5.71 2.35 -21.14
C GLN A 13 6.23 3.78 -21.16
N ALA A 14 7.16 4.03 -22.07
CA ALA A 14 7.69 5.34 -22.40
C ALA A 14 7.90 5.44 -23.89
N SER A 15 7.99 6.65 -24.43
CA SER A 15 8.26 6.85 -25.85
C SER A 15 9.48 7.75 -26.01
N MET A 16 10.29 7.48 -27.03
CA MET A 16 11.41 8.32 -27.43
C MET A 16 11.29 8.69 -28.91
N MET A 17 11.85 9.84 -29.28
CA MET A 17 11.84 10.31 -30.67
C MET A 17 13.20 10.08 -31.33
N LEU A 18 13.20 9.32 -32.42
CA LEU A 18 14.35 9.10 -33.28
C LEU A 18 14.32 10.12 -34.43
N HIS A 19 15.18 11.14 -34.36
CA HIS A 19 15.23 12.20 -35.36
C HIS A 19 16.28 11.90 -36.44
N ASN A 20 15.87 11.84 -37.71
CA ASN A 20 16.80 11.82 -38.82
C ASN A 20 17.09 13.24 -39.31
N LEU A 21 18.24 13.77 -38.90
CA LEU A 21 18.70 15.12 -39.27
C LEU A 21 19.47 15.15 -40.60
N SER A 22 19.61 14.02 -41.28
CA SER A 22 20.34 13.91 -42.54
C SER A 22 19.43 14.11 -43.76
N THR A 23 20.05 14.27 -44.92
CA THR A 23 19.36 14.37 -46.22
C THR A 23 19.11 12.99 -46.87
N ALA A 24 19.47 11.90 -46.20
CA ALA A 24 19.29 10.53 -46.68
C ALA A 24 18.44 9.71 -45.69
N PRO A 25 17.77 8.62 -46.12
CA PRO A 25 17.03 7.76 -45.19
C PRO A 25 17.99 7.10 -44.18
N ALA A 26 17.62 7.13 -42.89
CA ALA A 26 18.39 6.47 -41.83
C ALA A 26 17.74 5.12 -41.51
N ILE A 27 18.48 4.03 -41.77
CA ILE A 27 18.06 2.67 -41.40
C ILE A 27 18.63 2.39 -40.02
N PHE A 28 17.77 2.02 -39.07
CA PHE A 28 18.18 1.72 -37.70
C PHE A 28 17.74 0.33 -37.28
N GLU A 29 18.48 -0.24 -36.33
CA GLU A 29 18.19 -1.50 -35.66
C GLU A 29 18.61 -1.40 -34.20
N PHE A 30 17.70 -1.76 -33.29
CA PHE A 30 17.96 -1.81 -31.87
C PHE A 30 18.46 -3.19 -31.45
N SER A 31 19.37 -3.21 -30.49
CA SER A 31 19.87 -4.43 -29.84
C SER A 31 20.20 -4.17 -28.37
N GLY A 32 20.53 -5.23 -27.62
CA GLY A 32 20.85 -5.13 -26.19
C GLY A 32 19.63 -5.13 -25.27
N MET A 33 18.43 -5.40 -25.80
CA MET A 33 17.23 -5.68 -25.01
C MET A 33 17.45 -6.89 -24.10
N THR A 34 16.95 -6.79 -22.87
CA THR A 34 16.83 -7.91 -21.93
C THR A 34 15.42 -8.50 -22.02
N ASP A 35 15.17 -9.66 -21.40
CA ASP A 35 13.83 -10.27 -21.34
C ASP A 35 12.74 -9.32 -20.77
N ASP A 36 13.16 -8.35 -19.95
CA ASP A 36 12.28 -7.38 -19.30
C ASP A 36 12.10 -6.05 -20.07
N VAL A 37 12.79 -5.84 -21.20
CA VAL A 37 12.79 -4.57 -21.93
C VAL A 37 12.51 -4.79 -23.41
N GLU A 38 11.40 -4.26 -23.88
CA GLU A 38 10.95 -4.37 -25.28
C GLU A 38 10.92 -2.99 -25.94
N LEU A 39 11.18 -2.94 -27.25
CA LEU A 39 11.12 -1.73 -28.06
C LEU A 39 10.16 -1.93 -29.24
N SER A 40 9.40 -0.90 -29.60
CA SER A 40 8.55 -0.94 -30.78
C SER A 40 8.54 0.41 -31.51
N PRO A 41 8.98 0.48 -32.78
CA PRO A 41 9.60 -0.59 -33.58
C PRO A 41 11.06 -0.89 -33.20
N GLU A 42 11.48 -2.16 -33.30
CA GLU A 42 12.88 -2.59 -33.05
C GLU A 42 13.84 -2.25 -34.20
N SER A 43 13.33 -2.15 -35.43
CA SER A 43 14.09 -1.74 -36.59
C SER A 43 13.20 -1.00 -37.58
N GLY A 44 13.80 -0.22 -38.45
CA GLY A 44 13.03 0.54 -39.43
C GLY A 44 13.85 1.55 -40.20
N VAL A 45 13.12 2.42 -40.91
CA VAL A 45 13.70 3.50 -41.72
C VAL A 45 13.05 4.81 -41.33
N VAL A 46 13.86 5.80 -40.97
CA VAL A 46 13.40 7.17 -40.74
C VAL A 46 13.72 8.02 -41.98
N PRO A 47 12.70 8.58 -42.68
CA PRO A 47 12.91 9.45 -43.83
C PRO A 47 13.81 10.68 -43.52
N PRO A 48 14.41 11.30 -44.56
CA PRO A 48 15.20 12.52 -44.38
C PRO A 48 14.41 13.65 -43.72
N GLY A 49 15.00 14.28 -42.69
CA GLY A 49 14.39 15.42 -41.99
C GLY A 49 13.15 15.08 -41.14
N SER A 50 12.78 13.81 -40.99
CA SER A 50 11.64 13.39 -40.20
C SER A 50 12.05 12.79 -38.85
N ALA A 51 11.05 12.45 -38.04
CA ALA A 51 11.24 11.77 -36.77
C ALA A 51 10.30 10.58 -36.65
N LEU A 52 10.71 9.57 -35.90
CA LEU A 52 9.92 8.38 -35.60
C LEU A 52 9.80 8.22 -34.08
N GLU A 53 8.60 7.96 -33.60
CA GLU A 53 8.37 7.60 -32.21
C GLU A 53 8.66 6.11 -32.00
N VAL A 54 9.40 5.80 -30.95
CA VAL A 54 9.74 4.44 -30.54
C VAL A 54 9.30 4.25 -29.09
N ASP A 55 8.43 3.27 -28.87
CA ASP A 55 7.97 2.87 -27.56
C ASP A 55 8.98 1.95 -26.89
N VAL A 56 9.19 2.17 -25.59
CA VAL A 56 9.97 1.33 -24.68
C VAL A 56 9.02 0.79 -23.63
N VAL A 57 8.90 -0.53 -23.55
CA VAL A 57 8.10 -1.20 -22.53
C VAL A 57 9.06 -1.95 -21.60
N VAL A 58 8.94 -1.68 -20.30
CA VAL A 58 9.70 -2.37 -19.25
C VAL A 58 8.74 -3.20 -18.42
N THR A 59 8.97 -4.50 -18.32
CA THR A 59 8.18 -5.44 -17.53
C THR A 59 8.95 -5.84 -16.27
N ALA A 60 8.40 -5.55 -15.09
CA ALA A 60 9.08 -5.80 -13.82
C ALA A 60 9.03 -7.28 -13.42
N SER A 61 10.04 -8.07 -13.74
CA SER A 61 10.08 -9.50 -13.37
C SER A 61 10.61 -9.77 -11.96
N THR A 62 11.66 -9.05 -11.57
CA THR A 62 12.45 -9.30 -10.36
C THR A 62 12.65 -8.02 -9.55
N GLU A 63 12.61 -8.13 -8.22
CA GLU A 63 12.81 -7.00 -7.29
C GLU A 63 14.27 -6.51 -7.34
N GLY A 64 14.45 -5.19 -7.19
CA GLY A 64 15.77 -4.54 -7.18
C GLY A 64 15.94 -3.47 -8.26
N GLU A 65 17.13 -2.88 -8.28
CA GLU A 65 17.52 -1.90 -9.28
C GLU A 65 18.09 -2.61 -10.51
N HIS A 66 17.57 -2.26 -11.68
CA HIS A 66 17.95 -2.85 -12.96
C HIS A 66 18.48 -1.79 -13.90
N THR A 67 19.50 -2.15 -14.68
CA THR A 67 20.06 -1.29 -15.71
C THR A 67 20.33 -2.09 -16.97
N ALA A 68 19.77 -1.63 -18.08
CA ALA A 68 20.05 -2.14 -19.42
C ALA A 68 20.71 -1.06 -20.28
N ARG A 69 21.54 -1.48 -21.23
CA ARG A 69 22.17 -0.60 -22.22
C ARG A 69 21.72 -1.05 -23.60
N LEU A 70 20.77 -0.33 -24.16
CA LEU A 70 20.28 -0.60 -25.51
C LEU A 70 21.20 0.10 -26.51
N GLU A 71 21.41 -0.52 -27.66
CA GLU A 71 22.20 0.03 -28.76
C GLU A 71 21.31 0.26 -29.98
N CYS A 72 21.30 1.49 -30.48
CA CYS A 72 20.64 1.86 -31.73
C CYS A 72 21.71 1.93 -32.82
N ALA A 73 21.85 0.86 -33.60
CA ALA A 73 22.78 0.81 -34.73
C ALA A 73 22.14 1.48 -35.94
N VAL A 74 22.77 2.54 -36.45
CA VAL A 74 22.37 3.17 -37.72
C VAL A 74 23.26 2.64 -38.83
N HIS A 75 22.67 2.05 -39.87
CA HIS A 75 23.42 1.47 -40.98
C HIS A 75 24.27 2.55 -41.67
N ASN A 76 25.58 2.31 -41.81
CA ASN A 76 26.58 3.29 -42.28
C ASN A 76 26.65 4.58 -41.45
N GLY A 77 26.16 4.56 -40.21
CA GLY A 77 26.13 5.70 -39.30
C GLY A 77 26.82 5.40 -37.97
N GLN A 78 26.59 6.27 -36.98
CA GLN A 78 27.06 6.07 -35.62
C GLN A 78 26.03 5.26 -34.83
N THR A 79 26.51 4.32 -34.01
CA THR A 79 25.67 3.62 -33.03
C THR A 79 25.48 4.51 -31.81
N ALA A 80 24.22 4.67 -31.37
CA ALA A 80 23.90 5.39 -30.14
C ALA A 80 23.60 4.40 -29.00
N THR A 81 24.12 4.66 -27.80
CA THR A 81 23.80 3.87 -26.60
C THR A 81 22.73 4.56 -25.78
N ILE A 82 21.70 3.82 -25.40
CA ILE A 82 20.53 4.30 -24.66
C ILE A 82 20.48 3.58 -23.31
N PRO A 83 20.80 4.26 -22.20
CA PRO A 83 20.70 3.66 -20.87
C PRO A 83 19.24 3.64 -20.39
N VAL A 84 18.78 2.46 -19.99
CA VAL A 84 17.47 2.25 -19.35
C VAL A 84 17.72 1.81 -17.92
N SER A 85 17.17 2.55 -16.95
CA SER A 85 17.30 2.24 -15.52
C SER A 85 15.92 2.27 -14.88
N TYR A 86 15.58 1.21 -14.16
CA TYR A 86 14.31 1.08 -13.47
C TYR A 86 14.49 0.38 -12.13
N LEU A 87 13.57 0.64 -11.20
CA LEU A 87 13.59 0.08 -9.86
C LEU A 87 12.30 -0.72 -9.66
N VAL A 88 12.41 -1.95 -9.18
CA VAL A 88 11.28 -2.79 -8.81
C VAL A 88 11.25 -2.93 -7.30
N GLU A 89 10.22 -2.37 -6.66
CA GLU A 89 10.07 -2.37 -5.20
C GLU A 89 8.87 -3.23 -4.76
N PRO A 90 8.98 -3.93 -3.62
CA PRO A 90 7.83 -4.64 -3.05
C PRO A 90 6.85 -3.65 -2.37
N PRO A 91 5.55 -3.99 -2.35
CA PRO A 91 4.56 -3.20 -1.62
C PRO A 91 4.87 -3.29 -0.12
N THR A 92 4.87 -2.15 0.58
CA THR A 92 5.22 -2.08 2.00
C THR A 92 4.17 -1.31 2.77
N VAL A 93 3.71 -1.83 3.90
CA VAL A 93 2.84 -1.11 4.84
C VAL A 93 3.45 -1.13 6.24
N LEU A 94 3.57 0.05 6.82
CA LEU A 94 4.03 0.27 8.18
C LEU A 94 2.87 0.77 9.05
N ILE A 95 2.94 0.45 10.34
CA ILE A 95 2.02 0.93 11.35
C ILE A 95 2.79 1.94 12.21
N ASP A 96 2.37 3.21 12.24
CA ASP A 96 3.07 4.24 13.00
C ASP A 96 2.80 4.11 14.51
N ASN A 97 1.57 3.72 14.88
CA ASN A 97 1.17 3.53 16.29
C ASN A 97 1.20 2.04 16.66
N ALA A 98 2.22 1.61 17.37
CA ALA A 98 2.47 0.20 17.69
C ALA A 98 1.62 -0.38 18.85
N ASN A 99 0.68 0.37 19.42
CA ASN A 99 -0.24 -0.12 20.45
C ASN A 99 -1.59 0.64 20.38
N VAL A 100 -2.70 -0.09 20.54
CA VAL A 100 -4.04 0.46 20.69
C VAL A 100 -4.52 0.21 22.11
N ASP A 101 -4.51 1.24 22.94
CA ASP A 101 -5.08 1.19 24.28
C ASP A 101 -6.38 2.01 24.30
N PHE A 102 -7.50 1.35 24.57
CA PHE A 102 -8.79 2.01 24.78
C PHE A 102 -8.98 2.49 26.22
N GLU A 103 -7.99 2.24 27.09
CA GLU A 103 -8.02 2.57 28.51
C GLU A 103 -9.28 2.01 29.18
N MET A 104 -10.10 2.87 29.78
CA MET A 104 -11.34 2.47 30.44
C MET A 104 -12.53 2.56 29.49
N VAL A 105 -13.15 1.41 29.22
CA VAL A 105 -14.34 1.32 28.35
C VAL A 105 -15.53 0.84 29.17
N GLN A 106 -16.66 1.52 29.06
CA GLN A 106 -17.88 1.05 29.71
C GLN A 106 -18.48 -0.14 28.93
N LEU A 107 -18.89 -1.18 29.65
CA LEU A 107 -19.54 -2.35 29.06
C LEU A 107 -20.76 -1.93 28.22
N ARG A 108 -20.91 -2.53 27.02
CA ARG A 108 -21.98 -2.23 26.04
C ARG A 108 -21.94 -0.82 25.43
N THR A 109 -20.83 -0.09 25.58
CA THR A 109 -20.57 1.13 24.80
C THR A 109 -19.64 0.84 23.63
N CYS A 110 -19.51 1.79 22.71
CA CYS A 110 -18.55 1.72 21.61
C CYS A 110 -17.45 2.76 21.86
N ALA A 111 -16.20 2.30 21.95
CA ALA A 111 -15.02 3.16 22.01
C ALA A 111 -14.32 3.18 20.65
N ARG A 112 -13.63 4.28 20.32
CA ARG A 112 -12.96 4.47 19.03
C ARG A 112 -11.51 4.89 19.25
N GLN A 113 -10.60 4.27 18.53
CA GLN A 113 -9.19 4.67 18.46
C GLN A 113 -8.72 4.70 17.01
N LEU A 114 -7.70 5.51 16.72
CA LEU A 114 -7.12 5.65 15.38
C LEU A 114 -5.77 4.95 15.28
N VAL A 115 -5.58 4.20 14.20
CA VAL A 115 -4.31 3.58 13.82
C VAL A 115 -3.89 4.14 12.47
N THR A 116 -2.68 4.69 12.40
CA THR A 116 -2.14 5.23 11.14
C THR A 116 -1.34 4.15 10.42
N LEU A 117 -1.75 3.85 9.20
CA LEU A 117 -1.01 3.01 8.26
C LEU A 117 -0.29 3.89 7.25
N ARG A 118 0.95 3.55 6.91
CA ARG A 118 1.78 4.31 5.97
C ARG A 118 2.42 3.39 4.95
N ASN A 119 2.39 3.79 3.67
CA ASN A 119 3.11 3.13 2.60
C ASN A 119 4.34 3.96 2.21
N PRO A 120 5.55 3.62 2.71
CA PRO A 120 6.76 4.34 2.33
C PRO A 120 7.31 3.92 0.96
N ALA A 121 6.78 2.87 0.32
CA ALA A 121 7.28 2.38 -0.96
C ALA A 121 6.85 3.29 -2.12
N GLY A 122 7.60 3.26 -3.23
CA GLY A 122 7.27 3.96 -4.47
C GLY A 122 6.15 3.31 -5.29
N VAL A 123 5.54 2.24 -4.78
CA VAL A 123 4.46 1.47 -5.42
C VAL A 123 3.24 1.40 -4.50
N SER A 124 2.05 1.25 -5.06
CA SER A 124 0.83 1.04 -4.27
C SER A 124 0.86 -0.29 -3.51
N ALA A 125 0.29 -0.33 -2.31
CA ALA A 125 0.21 -1.54 -1.50
C ALA A 125 -1.23 -1.85 -1.10
N PHE A 126 -1.68 -3.09 -1.30
CA PHE A 126 -2.93 -3.56 -0.70
C PHE A 126 -2.72 -3.87 0.78
N TRP A 127 -3.76 -3.59 1.58
CA TRP A 127 -3.78 -3.89 2.99
C TRP A 127 -5.18 -4.32 3.45
N ALA A 128 -5.20 -5.17 4.48
CA ALA A 128 -6.42 -5.54 5.19
C ALA A 128 -6.13 -5.68 6.68
N MET A 129 -7.05 -5.23 7.52
CA MET A 129 -6.96 -5.28 8.97
C MET A 129 -8.01 -6.25 9.52
N ARG A 130 -7.56 -7.19 10.35
CA ARG A 130 -8.46 -8.14 11.02
C ARG A 130 -8.00 -8.48 12.42
N GLU A 131 -8.95 -8.86 13.27
CA GLU A 131 -8.65 -9.38 14.60
C GLU A 131 -8.23 -10.85 14.53
N ILE A 132 -7.17 -11.23 15.25
CA ILE A 132 -6.78 -12.62 15.44
C ILE A 132 -7.60 -13.20 16.59
N LEU A 133 -8.47 -14.15 16.27
CA LEU A 133 -9.27 -14.88 17.25
C LEU A 133 -8.66 -16.27 17.48
N ALA A 134 -8.59 -16.69 18.75
CA ALA A 134 -8.26 -18.08 19.09
C ALA A 134 -9.40 -19.01 18.65
N ASP A 135 -9.05 -20.17 18.10
CA ASP A 135 -9.95 -21.12 17.43
C ASP A 135 -11.34 -21.24 18.08
N GLY A 136 -12.36 -20.74 17.38
CA GLY A 136 -13.77 -20.88 17.72
C GLY A 136 -14.29 -19.98 18.86
N ARG A 137 -13.46 -19.11 19.45
CA ARG A 137 -13.92 -18.18 20.50
C ARG A 137 -14.42 -16.87 19.89
N PRO A 138 -15.60 -16.38 20.32
CA PRO A 138 -16.05 -15.05 19.93
C PRO A 138 -15.13 -13.97 20.50
N SER A 139 -14.93 -12.88 19.75
CA SER A 139 -14.18 -11.73 20.22
C SER A 139 -14.82 -11.12 21.47
N ALA A 140 -14.05 -10.99 22.55
CA ALA A 140 -14.51 -10.32 23.77
C ALA A 140 -14.68 -8.80 23.55
N LEU A 141 -13.82 -8.21 22.70
CA LEU A 141 -13.78 -6.78 22.37
C LEU A 141 -14.67 -6.39 21.17
N ARG A 142 -15.05 -7.36 20.34
CA ARG A 142 -15.78 -7.18 19.06
C ARG A 142 -15.23 -6.02 18.24
N LEU A 143 -13.97 -6.15 17.84
CA LEU A 143 -13.29 -5.11 17.09
C LEU A 143 -13.89 -4.97 15.68
N GLN A 144 -14.08 -3.73 15.23
CA GLN A 144 -14.45 -3.39 13.86
C GLN A 144 -13.49 -2.33 13.32
N PHE A 145 -13.30 -2.32 12.00
CA PHE A 145 -12.29 -1.50 11.34
C PHE A 145 -12.92 -0.68 10.22
N GLU A 146 -12.66 0.63 10.21
CA GLU A 146 -13.18 1.55 9.22
C GLU A 146 -12.08 2.47 8.69
N PRO A 147 -11.58 2.25 7.46
CA PRO A 147 -11.85 1.10 6.58
C PRO A 147 -11.19 -0.19 7.08
N ALA A 148 -11.75 -1.36 6.73
CA ALA A 148 -11.17 -2.67 7.08
C ALA A 148 -10.08 -3.14 6.10
N GLY A 149 -9.95 -2.50 4.95
CA GLY A 149 -8.93 -2.79 3.95
C GLY A 149 -9.08 -1.90 2.72
N GLY A 150 -8.09 -1.96 1.84
CA GLY A 150 -8.06 -1.18 0.61
C GLY A 150 -6.67 -1.13 0.00
N THR A 151 -6.46 -0.15 -0.89
CA THR A 151 -5.17 0.10 -1.54
C THR A 151 -4.62 1.43 -1.05
N LEU A 152 -3.40 1.42 -0.53
CA LEU A 152 -2.67 2.61 -0.08
C LEU A 152 -1.68 3.02 -1.17
N PRO A 153 -1.83 4.20 -1.81
CA PRO A 153 -0.92 4.63 -2.86
C PRO A 153 0.52 4.83 -2.38
N ALA A 154 1.45 4.97 -3.33
CA ALA A 154 2.86 5.20 -3.04
C ALA A 154 3.08 6.47 -2.21
N GLY A 155 3.82 6.36 -1.11
CA GLY A 155 4.14 7.48 -0.23
C GLY A 155 3.00 7.98 0.67
N GLU A 156 1.79 7.42 0.55
CA GLU A 156 0.59 7.90 1.25
C GLU A 156 0.42 7.26 2.64
N SER A 157 -0.44 7.89 3.44
CA SER A 157 -0.86 7.39 4.76
C SER A 157 -2.38 7.45 4.93
N ILE A 158 -2.93 6.55 5.72
CA ILE A 158 -4.35 6.50 6.02
C ILE A 158 -4.58 6.24 7.50
N GLU A 159 -5.60 6.87 8.06
CA GLU A 159 -6.08 6.60 9.41
C GLU A 159 -7.20 5.57 9.36
N VAL A 160 -7.04 4.50 10.12
CA VAL A 160 -8.03 3.43 10.30
C VAL A 160 -8.66 3.57 11.67
N ALA A 161 -9.98 3.72 11.72
CA ALA A 161 -10.71 3.70 12.98
C ALA A 161 -10.90 2.26 13.46
N VAL A 162 -10.40 1.99 14.66
CA VAL A 162 -10.63 0.75 15.40
C VAL A 162 -11.76 1.01 16.40
N LEU A 163 -12.87 0.32 16.21
CA LEU A 163 -14.06 0.41 17.06
C LEU A 163 -14.09 -0.80 17.99
N CYS A 164 -14.24 -0.56 19.30
CA CYS A 164 -14.33 -1.60 20.32
C CYS A 164 -15.71 -1.58 20.97
N SER A 165 -16.41 -2.72 20.94
CA SER A 165 -17.75 -2.90 21.52
C SER A 165 -17.76 -4.11 22.46
N PRO A 166 -17.19 -3.98 23.68
CA PRO A 166 -16.92 -5.12 24.54
C PRO A 166 -18.21 -5.75 25.08
N THR A 167 -18.18 -7.07 25.22
CA THR A 167 -19.33 -7.90 25.66
C THR A 167 -19.18 -8.44 27.08
N VAL A 168 -17.97 -8.40 27.64
CA VAL A 168 -17.64 -8.88 28.98
C VAL A 168 -16.81 -7.81 29.69
N ALA A 169 -17.01 -7.64 31.00
CA ALA A 169 -16.21 -6.74 31.82
C ALA A 169 -14.88 -7.38 32.25
N GLY A 170 -13.86 -6.57 32.47
CA GLY A 170 -12.51 -7.00 32.87
C GLY A 170 -11.40 -6.41 32.00
N ALA A 171 -10.16 -6.74 32.34
CA ALA A 171 -8.98 -6.37 31.56
C ALA A 171 -8.87 -7.30 30.35
N LEU A 172 -9.22 -6.79 29.18
CA LEU A 172 -9.28 -7.54 27.92
C LEU A 172 -8.08 -7.20 27.03
N ARG A 173 -7.61 -8.21 26.30
CA ARG A 173 -6.52 -8.09 25.34
C ARG A 173 -6.89 -8.81 24.05
N SER A 174 -6.46 -8.26 22.93
CA SER A 174 -6.58 -8.90 21.61
C SER A 174 -5.39 -8.50 20.74
N THR A 175 -5.20 -9.17 19.61
CA THR A 175 -4.16 -8.87 18.65
C THR A 175 -4.81 -8.66 17.29
N ILE A 176 -4.53 -7.52 16.66
CA ILE A 176 -4.90 -7.21 15.29
C ILE A 176 -3.73 -7.60 14.38
N VAL A 177 -4.04 -8.10 13.18
CA VAL A 177 -3.07 -8.28 12.11
C VAL A 177 -3.41 -7.35 10.95
N VAL A 178 -2.38 -6.70 10.43
CA VAL A 178 -2.41 -6.01 9.14
C VAL A 178 -1.74 -6.93 8.13
N GLU A 179 -2.56 -7.44 7.21
CA GLU A 179 -2.14 -8.26 6.09
C GLU A 179 -1.82 -7.36 4.91
N THR A 180 -0.77 -7.71 4.18
CA THR A 180 -0.35 -7.05 2.96
C THR A 180 -0.16 -8.09 1.87
N GLU A 181 -0.05 -7.66 0.61
CA GLU A 181 0.35 -8.56 -0.50
C GLU A 181 1.77 -9.11 -0.33
N SER A 182 2.60 -8.45 0.49
CA SER A 182 3.90 -8.98 0.87
C SER A 182 3.74 -10.16 1.82
N THR A 183 4.72 -11.06 1.85
CA THR A 183 4.76 -12.17 2.83
C THR A 183 4.90 -11.70 4.29
N THR A 184 5.00 -10.39 4.53
CA THR A 184 5.17 -9.81 5.87
C THR A 184 3.84 -9.34 6.42
N SER A 185 3.38 -9.99 7.50
CA SER A 185 2.28 -9.49 8.33
C SER A 185 2.80 -8.62 9.46
N ARG A 186 2.01 -7.62 9.86
CA ARG A 186 2.29 -6.79 11.03
C ARG A 186 1.23 -7.04 12.09
N HIS A 187 1.65 -7.12 13.35
CA HIS A 187 0.77 -7.39 14.48
C HIS A 187 0.71 -6.18 15.40
N LEU A 188 -0.46 -5.94 15.98
CA LEU A 188 -0.74 -4.84 16.87
C LEU A 188 -1.53 -5.34 18.08
N ASP A 189 -1.03 -5.06 19.27
CA ASP A 189 -1.74 -5.43 20.49
C ASP A 189 -2.81 -4.38 20.82
N VAL A 190 -3.95 -4.87 21.29
CA VAL A 190 -5.09 -4.10 21.73
C VAL A 190 -5.36 -4.37 23.18
N ARG A 191 -5.54 -3.31 23.97
CA ARG A 191 -5.93 -3.38 25.38
C ARG A 191 -7.20 -2.56 25.62
N ALA A 192 -8.08 -3.08 26.48
CA ALA A 192 -9.17 -2.32 27.06
C ALA A 192 -9.49 -2.84 28.47
N ASP A 193 -9.63 -1.92 29.43
CA ASP A 193 -10.10 -2.20 30.78
C ASP A 193 -11.61 -1.90 30.85
N VAL A 194 -12.42 -2.96 30.76
CA VAL A 194 -13.88 -2.84 30.60
C VAL A 194 -14.59 -2.85 31.95
N VAL A 195 -15.35 -1.80 32.24
CA VAL A 195 -16.07 -1.62 33.51
C VAL A 195 -17.58 -1.75 33.34
N GLU A 196 -18.23 -2.45 34.28
CA GLU A 196 -19.68 -2.46 34.39
C GLU A 196 -20.13 -1.31 35.30
N PRO A 197 -20.97 -0.37 34.82
CA PRO A 197 -21.44 0.72 35.65
C PRO A 197 -22.37 0.18 36.73
N ARG A 198 -22.08 0.51 37.99
CA ARG A 198 -22.88 0.12 39.16
C ARG A 198 -23.22 1.36 39.98
N VAL A 199 -24.48 1.48 40.35
CA VAL A 199 -24.97 2.54 41.25
C VAL A 199 -25.65 1.90 42.45
N CYS A 200 -25.35 2.43 43.64
CA CYS A 200 -26.08 2.13 44.87
C CYS A 200 -26.93 3.35 45.24
N VAL A 201 -28.16 3.14 45.69
CA VAL A 201 -29.05 4.22 46.13
C VAL A 201 -29.20 4.13 47.64
N GLU A 202 -28.83 5.21 48.34
CA GLU A 202 -28.94 5.31 49.79
C GLU A 202 -29.60 6.65 50.22
N PRO A 203 -30.68 6.61 51.03
CA PRO A 203 -31.37 5.41 51.48
C PRO A 203 -32.16 4.74 50.34
N ALA A 204 -32.18 3.42 50.31
CA ALA A 204 -32.98 2.65 49.33
C ALA A 204 -34.51 2.80 49.54
N LEU A 205 -34.91 3.48 50.62
CA LEU A 205 -36.29 3.80 50.97
C LEU A 205 -36.35 5.26 51.42
N PHE A 206 -37.23 6.05 50.79
CA PHE A 206 -37.46 7.44 51.15
C PHE A 206 -38.92 7.62 51.58
N GLU A 207 -39.15 7.75 52.89
CA GLU A 207 -40.49 8.01 53.44
C GLU A 207 -40.70 9.53 53.57
N LEU A 208 -41.62 10.07 52.77
CA LEU A 208 -41.88 11.51 52.68
C LEU A 208 -42.77 12.07 53.80
N GLY A 209 -43.09 11.27 54.82
CA GLY A 209 -44.03 11.65 55.88
C GLY A 209 -45.38 12.12 55.33
N ASN A 210 -46.15 12.87 56.14
CA ASN A 210 -47.40 13.47 55.69
C ASN A 210 -47.14 14.81 55.01
N VAL A 211 -47.52 14.92 53.74
CA VAL A 211 -47.51 16.17 52.98
C VAL A 211 -48.86 16.87 53.22
N TYR A 212 -48.85 18.08 53.77
CA TYR A 212 -50.05 18.91 53.91
C TYR A 212 -50.01 20.01 52.83
N GLU A 213 -51.13 20.21 52.13
CA GLU A 213 -51.36 21.34 51.20
C GLU A 213 -51.62 22.65 51.96
#